data_AF-A0A4V2T0H4-F1
#
_entry.id   AF-A0A4V2T0H4-F1
#
_cell.length_a   1.000
_cell.length_b   1.000
_cell.length_c   1.000
_cell.angle_alpha   90.00
_cell.angle_beta   90.00
_cell.angle_gamma   90.00
#
_symmetry.space_group_name_H-M   'P 1'
#
loop_
_entity.id
_entity.type
_entity.pdbx_description
1 polymer ?
#
loop_
_entity_poly.entity_id
_entity_poly.type
_entity_poly.pdbx_seq_one_letter_code
_entity_poly.pdbx_strand_id
1 'polypeptide(L)'
;MFHLIKKATNKSLRKFINAINRWRLKNHSMSVISSNCNGALILHDLGEKFNSPFVNLCLLPKDFIKYLQNIEHYMKAELHFEQTDKPYPVGKLDDLTIYFMHYHCEQEARDKWIERTARMNLDNLFILMTDRDGCSYEDLQAFEQLPYKNKIVFTHQKYPEISTALYVPGFENQGQVGDLFEFSGCSGKKYYDRLDYVAWFNEVRT
;
A
#
# COMPACT_ATOMS: atom_id res chain seq x y z
N MET A 1 23.49 2.06 -22.53
CA MET A 1 23.52 0.60 -22.80
C MET A 1 23.40 -0.23 -21.52
N PHE A 2 24.29 -0.07 -20.52
CA PHE A 2 24.23 -0.78 -19.23
C PHE A 2 22.89 -0.65 -18.47
N HIS A 3 22.31 0.55 -18.43
CA HIS A 3 21.02 0.79 -17.76
C HIS A 3 19.85 0.04 -18.40
N LEU A 4 19.85 -0.11 -19.74
CA LEU A 4 18.83 -0.84 -20.48
C LEU A 4 18.94 -2.35 -20.23
N ILE A 5 20.17 -2.87 -20.20
CA ILE A 5 20.46 -4.27 -19.88
C ILE A 5 20.00 -4.57 -18.44
N LYS A 6 20.37 -3.72 -17.47
CA LYS A 6 19.94 -3.85 -16.06
C LYS A 6 18.40 -3.88 -15.93
N LYS A 7 17.70 -2.98 -16.64
CA LYS A 7 16.24 -2.93 -16.64
C LYS A 7 15.60 -4.19 -17.25
N ALA A 8 16.14 -4.70 -18.35
CA ALA A 8 15.66 -5.93 -18.99
C ALA A 8 15.91 -7.17 -18.11
N THR A 9 17.08 -7.26 -17.48
CA THR A 9 17.42 -8.33 -16.53
C THR A 9 16.48 -8.33 -15.33
N ASN A 10 16.29 -7.18 -14.68
CA ASN A 10 15.35 -7.06 -13.55
C ASN A 10 13.92 -7.43 -13.93
N LYS A 11 13.45 -7.02 -15.11
CA LYS A 11 12.10 -7.37 -15.59
C LYS A 11 11.94 -8.88 -15.78
N SER A 12 12.96 -9.55 -16.30
CA SER A 12 12.94 -11.00 -16.52
C SER A 12 12.99 -11.76 -15.19
N LEU A 13 13.87 -11.36 -14.27
CA LEU A 13 13.94 -11.92 -12.92
C LEU A 13 12.65 -11.68 -12.12
N ARG A 14 12.04 -10.49 -12.23
CA ARG A 14 10.76 -10.19 -11.58
C ARG A 14 9.64 -11.11 -12.06
N LYS A 15 9.59 -11.47 -13.35
CA LYS A 15 8.62 -12.45 -13.85
C LYS A 15 8.77 -13.82 -13.17
N PHE A 16 10.01 -14.27 -12.99
CA PHE A 16 10.29 -15.53 -12.30
C PHE A 16 9.92 -15.47 -10.80
N ILE A 17 10.31 -14.39 -10.12
CA ILE A 17 9.92 -14.13 -8.71
C ILE A 17 8.40 -14.12 -8.56
N ASN A 18 7.70 -13.40 -9.45
CA ASN A 18 6.24 -13.35 -9.45
C ASN A 18 5.62 -14.73 -9.67
N ALA A 19 6.15 -15.55 -10.58
CA ALA A 19 5.65 -16.91 -10.81
C ALA A 19 5.77 -17.79 -9.55
N ILE A 20 6.91 -17.71 -8.85
CA ILE A 20 7.10 -18.43 -7.57
C ILE A 20 6.15 -17.88 -6.50
N ASN A 21 6.05 -16.56 -6.37
CA ASN A 21 5.19 -15.93 -5.37
C ASN A 21 3.71 -16.27 -5.57
N ARG A 22 3.24 -16.31 -6.83
CA ARG A 22 1.90 -16.78 -7.19
C ARG A 22 1.66 -18.23 -6.81
N TRP A 23 2.63 -19.09 -7.08
CA TRP A 23 2.55 -20.51 -6.72
C TRP A 23 2.54 -20.74 -5.20
N ARG A 24 3.26 -19.91 -4.44
CA ARG A 24 3.32 -19.98 -2.96
C ARG A 24 2.08 -19.40 -2.27
N LEU A 25 1.35 -18.51 -2.93
CA LEU A 25 0.19 -17.83 -2.35
C LEU A 25 -0.97 -18.82 -2.20
N LYS A 26 -1.60 -18.82 -1.02
CA LYS A 26 -2.76 -19.65 -0.68
C LYS A 26 -3.99 -18.81 -0.36
N ASN A 27 -3.80 -17.58 0.12
CA ASN A 27 -4.87 -16.64 0.42
C ASN A 27 -5.22 -15.79 -0.81
N HIS A 28 -6.45 -15.93 -1.31
CA HIS A 28 -6.95 -15.21 -2.49
C HIS A 28 -8.18 -14.31 -2.19
N SER A 29 -8.57 -14.24 -0.91
CA SER A 29 -9.71 -13.44 -0.44
C SER A 29 -9.28 -12.26 0.43
N MET A 30 -8.00 -11.88 0.35
CA MET A 30 -7.40 -10.81 1.15
C MET A 30 -7.80 -9.43 0.66
N SER A 31 -7.98 -8.51 1.60
CA SER A 31 -8.20 -7.09 1.36
C SER A 31 -6.97 -6.31 1.81
N VAL A 32 -6.19 -5.83 0.85
CA VAL A 32 -4.98 -5.04 1.15
C VAL A 32 -5.32 -3.55 1.17
N ILE A 33 -5.09 -2.89 2.29
CA ILE A 33 -5.23 -1.44 2.45
C ILE A 33 -3.83 -0.85 2.56
N SER A 34 -3.49 0.09 1.68
CA SER A 34 -2.13 0.63 1.60
C SER A 34 -2.19 2.15 1.51
N SER A 35 -1.36 2.87 2.28
CA SER A 35 -1.36 4.34 2.30
C SER A 35 -0.99 4.95 0.94
N ASN A 36 -0.33 4.17 0.08
CA ASN A 36 0.02 4.51 -1.30
C ASN A 36 0.00 3.27 -2.21
N CYS A 37 0.51 3.39 -3.44
CA CYS A 37 0.41 2.37 -4.50
C CYS A 37 1.08 1.02 -4.20
N ASN A 38 1.86 0.87 -3.12
CA ASN A 38 2.59 -0.38 -2.82
C ASN A 38 1.67 -1.61 -2.76
N GLY A 39 0.56 -1.55 -2.01
CA GLY A 39 -0.38 -2.68 -1.89
C GLY A 39 -0.97 -3.12 -3.23
N ALA A 40 -1.41 -2.16 -4.06
CA ALA A 40 -1.94 -2.46 -5.39
C ALA A 40 -0.89 -3.07 -6.33
N LEU A 41 0.36 -2.60 -6.26
CA LEU A 41 1.46 -3.15 -7.07
C LEU A 41 1.87 -4.55 -6.64
N ILE A 42 1.80 -4.85 -5.33
CA ILE A 42 2.02 -6.22 -4.81
C ILE A 42 0.91 -7.14 -5.33
N LEU A 43 -0.36 -6.75 -5.21
CA LEU A 43 -1.49 -7.54 -5.72
C LEU A 43 -1.40 -7.76 -7.25
N HIS A 44 -1.01 -6.73 -8.01
CA HIS A 44 -0.78 -6.85 -9.45
C HIS A 44 0.34 -7.87 -9.76
N ASP A 45 1.45 -7.84 -9.02
CA ASP A 45 2.53 -8.80 -9.21
C ASP A 45 2.10 -10.24 -8.88
N LEU A 46 1.20 -10.41 -7.90
CA LEU A 46 0.55 -11.68 -7.57
C LEU A 46 -0.59 -12.06 -8.53
N GLY A 47 -1.03 -11.18 -9.42
CA GLY A 47 -2.19 -11.45 -10.28
C GLY A 47 -3.51 -11.56 -9.52
N GLU A 48 -3.59 -10.94 -8.34
CA GLU A 48 -4.74 -10.98 -7.46
C GLU A 48 -5.75 -9.89 -7.78
N LYS A 49 -7.02 -10.16 -7.47
CA LYS A 49 -8.09 -9.18 -7.56
C LYS A 49 -7.92 -8.11 -6.49
N PHE A 50 -8.21 -6.86 -6.83
CA PHE A 50 -8.26 -5.78 -5.85
C PHE A 50 -9.58 -5.83 -5.04
N ASN A 51 -9.51 -6.41 -3.84
CA ASN A 51 -10.62 -6.47 -2.87
C ASN A 51 -10.60 -5.29 -1.87
N SER A 52 -10.04 -4.15 -2.25
CA SER A 52 -10.12 -2.89 -1.51
C SER A 52 -10.08 -1.72 -2.50
N PRO A 53 -10.57 -0.54 -2.12
CA PRO A 53 -10.54 0.64 -2.99
C PRO A 53 -9.15 1.29 -3.07
N PHE A 54 -8.17 0.88 -2.24
CA PHE A 54 -6.83 1.46 -2.12
C PHE A 54 -5.90 1.08 -3.28
N VAL A 55 -6.31 1.47 -4.48
CA VAL A 55 -5.63 1.20 -5.75
C VAL A 55 -5.47 2.52 -6.49
N ASN A 56 -4.25 2.80 -6.94
CA ASN A 56 -3.93 4.01 -7.71
C ASN A 56 -4.25 5.33 -7.00
N LEU A 57 -4.18 5.31 -5.66
CA LEU A 57 -4.46 6.45 -4.81
C LEU A 57 -3.47 6.50 -3.64
N CYS A 58 -3.45 7.63 -2.94
CA CYS A 58 -2.81 7.74 -1.63
C CYS A 58 -3.63 8.55 -0.64
N LEU A 59 -3.40 8.30 0.65
CA LEU A 59 -3.83 9.14 1.77
C LEU A 59 -2.56 9.56 2.53
N LEU A 60 -2.58 10.78 3.07
CA LEU A 60 -1.51 11.21 3.97
C LEU A 60 -1.59 10.41 5.28
N PRO A 61 -0.47 10.24 6.00
CA PRO A 61 -0.37 9.42 7.22
C PRO A 61 -1.51 9.60 8.21
N LYS A 62 -1.85 10.84 8.57
CA LYS A 62 -2.93 11.16 9.51
C LYS A 62 -4.30 10.71 9.02
N ASP A 63 -4.64 11.01 7.77
CA ASP A 63 -5.93 10.61 7.18
C ASP A 63 -6.01 9.09 7.00
N PHE A 64 -4.88 8.45 6.67
CA PHE A 64 -4.80 7.00 6.56
C PHE A 64 -5.01 6.29 7.91
N ILE A 65 -4.35 6.75 8.97
CA ILE A 65 -4.54 6.21 10.32
C ILE A 65 -5.97 6.45 10.78
N LYS A 66 -6.52 7.64 10.53
CA LYS A 66 -7.90 7.96 10.88
C LYS A 66 -8.92 7.08 10.14
N TYR A 67 -8.69 6.82 8.86
CA TYR A 67 -9.48 5.84 8.09
C TYR A 67 -9.50 4.48 8.79
N LEU A 68 -8.33 4.00 9.22
CA LEU A 68 -8.16 2.72 9.89
C LEU A 68 -8.75 2.70 11.32
N GLN A 69 -8.83 3.85 12.00
CA GLN A 69 -9.49 3.92 13.31
C GLN A 69 -11.01 3.78 13.21
N ASN A 70 -11.61 4.10 12.06
CA ASN A 70 -13.07 4.10 11.89
C ASN A 70 -13.50 3.55 10.51
N ILE A 71 -12.95 2.39 10.14
CA ILE A 71 -13.08 1.82 8.79
C ILE A 71 -14.54 1.64 8.35
N GLU A 72 -15.42 1.18 9.24
CA GLU A 72 -16.83 0.93 8.92
C GLU A 72 -17.61 2.22 8.64
N HIS A 73 -17.26 3.32 9.29
CA HIS A 73 -17.83 4.65 9.01
C HIS A 73 -17.44 5.09 7.61
N TYR A 74 -16.14 5.08 7.30
CA TYR A 74 -15.62 5.55 6.02
C TYR A 74 -16.02 4.66 4.83
N MET A 75 -16.26 3.37 5.04
CA MET A 75 -16.83 2.50 4.00
C MET A 75 -18.25 2.92 3.58
N LYS A 76 -19.00 3.60 4.44
CA LYS A 76 -20.38 4.07 4.20
C LYS A 76 -20.45 5.55 3.84
N ALA A 77 -19.37 6.30 4.07
CA ALA A 77 -19.30 7.72 3.78
C ALA A 77 -19.38 7.98 2.26
N GLU A 78 -20.02 9.10 1.91
CA GLU A 78 -20.13 9.55 0.53
C GLU A 78 -18.80 10.20 0.08
N LEU A 79 -18.38 9.89 -1.15
CA LEU A 79 -17.18 10.44 -1.75
C LEU A 79 -17.53 11.65 -2.63
N HIS A 80 -17.14 12.83 -2.15
CA HIS A 80 -17.20 14.09 -2.89
C HIS A 80 -15.84 14.41 -3.49
N PHE A 81 -15.77 15.36 -4.43
CA PHE A 81 -14.52 15.78 -5.05
C PHE A 81 -14.38 17.29 -4.96
N GLU A 82 -13.14 17.73 -4.73
CA GLU A 82 -12.78 19.14 -4.69
C GLU A 82 -12.09 19.54 -5.98
N GLN A 83 -12.40 20.75 -6.46
CA GLN A 83 -11.66 21.36 -7.54
C GLN A 83 -10.31 21.82 -7.01
N THR A 84 -9.23 21.29 -7.59
CA THR A 84 -7.85 21.59 -7.20
C THR A 84 -7.00 21.76 -8.45
N ASP A 85 -5.83 22.39 -8.31
CA ASP A 85 -4.86 22.53 -9.41
C ASP A 85 -4.10 21.22 -9.72
N LYS A 86 -4.50 20.09 -9.11
CA LYS A 86 -3.86 18.79 -9.34
C LYS A 86 -4.31 18.20 -10.68
N PRO A 87 -3.43 17.46 -11.38
CA PRO A 87 -3.78 16.81 -12.66
C PRO A 87 -4.62 15.53 -12.47
N TYR A 88 -5.15 15.29 -11.28
CA TYR A 88 -5.91 14.10 -10.91
C TYR A 88 -7.01 14.47 -9.90
N PRO A 89 -8.07 13.65 -9.77
CA PRO A 89 -9.14 13.93 -8.82
C PRO A 89 -8.66 13.92 -7.36
N VAL A 90 -9.14 14.88 -6.56
CA VAL A 90 -8.95 14.91 -5.11
C VAL A 90 -10.31 14.74 -4.46
N GLY A 91 -10.47 13.63 -3.74
CA GLY A 91 -11.73 13.28 -3.10
C GLY A 91 -11.75 13.63 -1.62
N LYS A 92 -12.94 13.95 -1.13
CA LYS A 92 -13.29 14.08 0.28
C LYS A 92 -14.21 12.96 0.68
N LEU A 93 -13.76 12.16 1.63
CA LEU A 93 -14.54 11.10 2.25
C LEU A 93 -14.83 11.52 3.69
N ASP A 94 -15.95 12.20 3.86
CA ASP A 94 -16.24 12.99 5.06
C ASP A 94 -15.09 13.97 5.34
N ASP A 95 -14.34 13.78 6.43
CA ASP A 95 -13.23 14.63 6.83
C ASP A 95 -11.85 14.18 6.33
N LEU A 96 -11.78 13.11 5.54
CA LEU A 96 -10.52 12.60 4.96
C LEU A 96 -10.28 13.12 3.55
N THR A 97 -9.01 13.29 3.18
CA THR A 97 -8.58 13.63 1.82
C THR A 97 -7.95 12.42 1.13
N ILE A 98 -8.42 12.11 -0.07
CA ILE A 98 -7.93 10.99 -0.90
C ILE A 98 -7.43 11.53 -2.24
N TYR A 99 -6.18 11.21 -2.60
CA TYR A 99 -5.58 11.64 -3.86
C TYR A 99 -5.62 10.51 -4.88
N PHE A 100 -6.44 10.63 -5.93
CA PHE A 100 -6.67 9.58 -6.94
C PHE A 100 -5.66 9.66 -8.09
N MET A 101 -4.37 9.50 -7.77
CA MET A 101 -3.19 9.77 -8.60
C MET A 101 -3.23 9.22 -10.05
N HIS A 102 -3.87 8.07 -10.30
CA HIS A 102 -3.93 7.48 -11.66
C HIS A 102 -5.36 7.29 -12.20
N TYR A 103 -6.30 8.12 -11.76
CA TYR A 103 -7.67 8.14 -12.31
C TYR A 103 -7.82 9.29 -13.30
N HIS A 104 -8.56 9.07 -14.39
CA HIS A 104 -8.74 10.05 -15.45
C HIS A 104 -9.74 11.15 -15.07
N CYS A 105 -10.78 10.79 -14.31
CA CYS A 105 -11.81 11.74 -13.89
C CYS A 105 -12.46 11.33 -12.55
N GLU A 106 -13.19 12.26 -11.94
CA GLU A 106 -13.91 12.07 -10.68
C GLU A 106 -14.91 10.89 -10.76
N GLN A 107 -15.58 10.73 -11.91
CA GLN A 107 -16.54 9.65 -12.09
C GLN A 107 -15.87 8.26 -12.03
N GLU A 108 -14.74 8.09 -12.71
CA GLU A 108 -13.97 6.85 -12.67
C GLU A 108 -13.49 6.54 -11.25
N ALA A 109 -12.96 7.55 -10.55
CA ALA A 109 -12.52 7.43 -9.16
C ALA A 109 -13.67 7.00 -8.23
N ARG A 110 -14.84 7.64 -8.36
CA ARG A 110 -16.04 7.31 -7.57
C ARG A 110 -16.53 5.90 -7.82
N ASP A 111 -16.69 5.52 -9.09
CA ASP A 111 -17.21 4.20 -9.46
C ASP A 111 -16.28 3.09 -8.96
N LYS A 112 -14.97 3.27 -9.11
CA LYS A 112 -13.98 2.30 -8.62
C LYS A 112 -13.87 2.26 -7.11
N TRP A 113 -14.01 3.40 -6.43
CA TRP A 113 -14.09 3.45 -4.98
C TRP A 113 -15.27 2.62 -4.47
N ILE A 114 -16.49 2.92 -4.92
CA ILE A 114 -17.72 2.22 -4.51
C ILE A 114 -17.63 0.72 -4.85
N GLU A 115 -17.27 0.38 -6.09
CA GLU A 115 -17.16 -1.00 -6.57
C GLU A 115 -16.22 -1.85 -5.70
N ARG A 116 -15.09 -1.28 -5.26
CA ARG A 116 -14.04 -2.00 -4.55
C ARG A 116 -14.20 -1.95 -3.03
N THR A 117 -14.80 -0.88 -2.47
CA THR A 117 -15.22 -0.82 -1.08
C THR A 117 -16.20 -1.96 -0.76
N ALA A 118 -17.16 -2.21 -1.66
CA ALA A 118 -18.12 -3.32 -1.51
C ALA A 118 -17.50 -4.73 -1.53
N ARG A 119 -16.22 -4.86 -1.92
CA ARG A 119 -15.50 -6.15 -1.96
C ARG A 119 -14.66 -6.41 -0.71
N MET A 120 -14.57 -5.43 0.19
CA MET A 120 -13.67 -5.52 1.34
C MET A 120 -14.10 -6.66 2.27
N ASN A 121 -13.14 -7.50 2.61
CA ASN A 121 -13.26 -8.52 3.63
C ASN A 121 -12.53 -8.03 4.89
N LEU A 122 -13.30 -7.50 5.85
CA LEU A 122 -12.75 -6.93 7.09
C LEU A 122 -12.10 -7.99 7.99
N ASP A 123 -12.50 -9.26 7.87
CA ASP A 123 -11.90 -10.37 8.62
C ASP A 123 -10.54 -10.83 8.04
N ASN A 124 -10.20 -10.37 6.83
CA ASN A 124 -8.98 -10.75 6.11
C ASN A 124 -8.21 -9.53 5.59
N LEU A 125 -8.02 -8.55 6.48
CA LEU A 125 -7.31 -7.31 6.21
C LEU A 125 -5.80 -7.46 6.32
N PHE A 126 -5.10 -6.79 5.41
CA PHE A 126 -3.65 -6.62 5.42
C PHE A 126 -3.33 -5.16 5.16
N ILE A 127 -2.69 -4.52 6.14
CA ILE A 127 -2.50 -3.07 6.12
C ILE A 127 -1.02 -2.74 5.92
N LEU A 128 -0.75 -1.90 4.93
CA LEU A 128 0.59 -1.40 4.62
C LEU A 128 0.64 0.12 4.73
N MET A 129 1.63 0.61 5.45
CA MET A 129 1.96 2.02 5.52
C MET A 129 3.45 2.21 5.17
N THR A 130 3.83 3.45 4.88
CA THR A 130 5.22 3.86 4.74
C THR A 130 5.42 5.14 5.55
N ASP A 131 6.61 5.37 6.08
CA ASP A 131 6.97 6.64 6.74
C ASP A 131 7.22 7.82 5.77
N ARG A 132 6.59 7.77 4.60
CA ARG A 132 6.58 8.84 3.61
C ARG A 132 5.51 9.88 3.89
N ASP A 133 5.56 10.93 3.08
CA ASP A 133 4.45 11.86 2.88
C ASP A 133 4.11 12.62 4.16
N GLY A 134 5.16 12.94 4.95
CA GLY A 134 5.07 13.70 6.19
C GLY A 134 4.72 12.87 7.42
N CYS A 135 4.98 11.55 7.40
CA CYS A 135 4.74 10.68 8.55
C CYS A 135 5.61 11.10 9.73
N SER A 136 4.98 11.44 10.85
CA SER A 136 5.71 11.74 12.09
C SER A 136 5.95 10.47 12.92
N TYR A 137 6.76 10.60 13.97
CA TYR A 137 6.93 9.50 14.93
C TYR A 137 5.62 9.18 15.66
N GLU A 138 4.81 10.19 15.98
CA GLU A 138 3.49 10.02 16.58
C GLU A 138 2.54 9.25 15.66
N ASP A 139 2.62 9.44 14.34
CA ASP A 139 1.86 8.65 13.37
C ASP A 139 2.27 7.17 13.41
N LEU A 140 3.57 6.88 13.53
CA LEU A 140 4.06 5.49 13.70
C LEU A 140 3.55 4.87 15.00
N GLN A 141 3.56 5.63 16.09
CA GLN A 141 3.00 5.17 17.37
C GLN A 141 1.49 4.93 17.27
N ALA A 142 0.74 5.82 16.63
CA ALA A 142 -0.69 5.65 16.42
C ALA A 142 -1.00 4.44 15.53
N PHE A 143 -0.20 4.21 14.49
CA PHE A 143 -0.29 3.02 13.65
C PHE A 143 -0.02 1.73 14.44
N GLU A 144 0.97 1.72 15.34
CA GLU A 144 1.28 0.61 16.25
C GLU A 144 0.11 0.27 17.18
N GLN A 145 -0.71 1.25 17.58
CA GLN A 145 -1.86 1.01 18.47
C GLN A 145 -3.13 0.52 17.75
N LEU A 146 -3.19 0.54 16.41
CA LEU A 146 -4.38 0.07 15.69
C LEU A 146 -4.70 -1.41 15.96
N PRO A 147 -5.97 -1.82 16.13
CA PRO A 147 -6.34 -3.17 16.55
C PRO A 147 -6.32 -4.21 15.41
N TYR A 148 -5.40 -4.10 14.46
CA TYR A 148 -5.26 -5.03 13.35
C TYR A 148 -4.13 -6.01 13.56
N LYS A 149 -4.39 -7.29 13.32
CA LYS A 149 -3.40 -8.37 13.44
C LYS A 149 -2.30 -8.25 12.37
N ASN A 150 -2.69 -7.97 11.13
CA ASN A 150 -1.79 -7.95 9.97
C ASN A 150 -1.57 -6.51 9.49
N LYS A 151 -0.61 -5.82 10.10
CA LYS A 151 -0.22 -4.46 9.72
C LYS A 151 1.28 -4.27 9.79
N ILE A 152 1.83 -3.58 8.80
CA ILE A 152 3.26 -3.29 8.69
C ILE A 152 3.43 -1.85 8.20
N VAL A 153 4.40 -1.14 8.77
CA VAL A 153 4.86 0.15 8.26
C VAL A 153 6.31 0.02 7.81
N PHE A 154 6.60 0.34 6.55
CA PHE A 154 7.98 0.41 6.07
C PHE A 154 8.63 1.70 6.51
N THR A 155 9.83 1.61 7.08
CA THR A 155 10.55 2.75 7.65
C THR A 155 11.97 2.90 7.11
N HIS A 156 12.45 4.15 7.00
CA HIS A 156 13.79 4.48 6.52
C HIS A 156 14.87 4.30 7.59
N GLN A 157 14.46 4.16 8.84
CA GLN A 157 15.31 3.86 9.98
C GLN A 157 14.69 2.80 10.87
N LYS A 158 15.45 2.33 11.88
CA LYS A 158 15.01 1.30 12.81
C LYS A 158 14.23 1.92 13.97
N TYR A 159 13.13 1.29 14.36
CA TYR A 159 12.33 1.60 15.55
C TYR A 159 12.12 0.32 16.35
N PRO A 160 13.10 -0.13 17.17
CA PRO A 160 13.01 -1.39 17.91
C PRO A 160 11.78 -1.52 18.82
N GLU A 161 11.21 -0.40 19.25
CA GLU A 161 10.02 -0.27 20.09
C GLU A 161 8.69 -0.34 19.33
N ILE A 162 8.71 -0.27 17.99
CA ILE A 162 7.52 -0.33 17.14
C ILE A 162 7.52 -1.68 16.41
N SER A 163 6.72 -2.63 16.90
CA SER A 163 6.75 -4.01 16.40
C SER A 163 6.30 -4.14 14.94
N THR A 164 5.47 -3.22 14.48
CA THR A 164 4.99 -3.15 13.09
C THR A 164 5.98 -2.49 12.14
N ALA A 165 7.08 -1.90 12.64
CA ALA A 165 8.07 -1.21 11.82
C ALA A 165 9.03 -2.17 11.11
N LEU A 166 9.02 -2.14 9.78
CA LEU A 166 9.93 -2.88 8.93
C LEU A 166 10.94 -1.94 8.26
N TYR A 167 12.15 -1.91 8.81
CA TYR A 167 13.25 -1.10 8.29
C TYR A 167 13.68 -1.52 6.87
N VAL A 168 13.72 -0.53 5.97
CA VAL A 168 14.19 -0.62 4.59
C VAL A 168 15.49 0.17 4.45
N PRO A 169 16.64 -0.51 4.24
CA PRO A 169 17.93 0.16 4.15
C PRO A 169 18.10 0.97 2.86
N GLY A 170 18.96 1.99 2.90
CA GLY A 170 19.31 2.85 1.76
C GLY A 170 18.58 4.19 1.73
N PHE A 171 17.79 4.48 2.77
CA PHE A 171 16.98 5.71 2.90
C PHE A 171 17.27 6.48 4.21
N GLU A 172 18.35 6.13 4.92
CA GLU A 172 18.66 6.65 6.27
C GLU A 172 18.88 8.17 6.29
N ASN A 173 19.40 8.73 5.20
CA ASN A 173 19.73 10.16 5.08
C ASN A 173 18.61 10.96 4.38
N GLN A 174 17.47 10.35 4.10
CA GLN A 174 16.39 10.89 3.27
C GLN A 174 15.17 11.31 4.12
N GLY A 175 15.14 10.93 5.40
CA GLY A 175 14.05 11.24 6.33
C GLY A 175 12.76 10.46 6.10
N GLN A 176 12.70 9.64 5.05
CA GLN A 176 11.59 8.76 4.68
C GLN A 176 12.03 7.74 3.63
N VAL A 177 11.31 6.64 3.48
CA VAL A 177 11.59 5.65 2.42
C VAL A 177 11.33 6.23 1.03
N GLY A 178 12.11 5.82 0.01
CA GLY A 178 11.83 6.14 -1.40
C GLY A 178 10.83 5.18 -2.03
N ASP A 179 10.51 5.34 -3.32
CA ASP A 179 9.50 4.54 -4.03
C ASP A 179 9.75 3.02 -3.93
N LEU A 180 8.99 2.34 -3.05
CA LEU A 180 9.33 0.97 -2.66
C LEU A 180 9.03 -0.07 -3.75
N PHE A 181 8.30 0.33 -4.79
CA PHE A 181 8.04 -0.47 -5.97
C PHE A 181 9.19 -0.45 -6.98
N GLU A 182 10.20 0.39 -6.78
CA GLU A 182 11.42 0.38 -7.59
C GLU A 182 12.30 -0.83 -7.27
N PHE A 183 13.12 -1.23 -8.24
CA PHE A 183 14.08 -2.31 -8.06
C PHE A 183 15.21 -1.88 -7.11
N SER A 184 15.47 -2.67 -6.08
CA SER A 184 16.51 -2.41 -5.06
C SER A 184 17.93 -2.82 -5.51
N GLY A 185 18.09 -3.28 -6.76
CA GLY A 185 19.36 -3.77 -7.29
C GLY A 185 19.23 -4.38 -8.69
N CYS A 186 19.97 -5.45 -8.95
CA CYS A 186 19.96 -6.20 -10.21
C CYS A 186 19.33 -7.61 -10.09
N SER A 187 18.72 -7.93 -8.95
CA SER A 187 18.18 -9.26 -8.64
C SER A 187 16.71 -9.44 -9.02
N GLY A 188 16.10 -8.44 -9.68
CA GLY A 188 14.65 -8.40 -9.93
C GLY A 188 13.80 -8.13 -8.69
N LYS A 189 14.41 -7.98 -7.51
CA LYS A 189 13.73 -7.60 -6.27
C LYS A 189 13.44 -6.10 -6.24
N LYS A 190 12.28 -5.75 -5.72
CA LYS A 190 11.87 -4.40 -5.36
C LYS A 190 12.16 -4.12 -3.89
N TYR A 191 12.15 -2.86 -3.45
CA TYR A 191 12.39 -2.55 -2.04
C TYR A 191 11.32 -3.15 -1.13
N TYR A 192 10.04 -3.19 -1.55
CA TYR A 192 8.99 -3.83 -0.76
C TYR A 192 9.15 -5.35 -0.61
N ASP A 193 10.02 -6.01 -1.40
CA ASP A 193 10.32 -7.45 -1.25
C ASP A 193 11.19 -7.68 0.01
N ARG A 194 11.49 -6.61 0.77
CA ARG A 194 11.98 -6.70 2.15
C ARG A 194 10.99 -7.42 3.06
N LEU A 195 9.70 -7.30 2.77
CA LEU A 195 8.64 -8.11 3.36
C LEU A 195 8.43 -9.35 2.50
N ASP A 196 8.46 -10.56 3.09
CA ASP A 196 7.92 -11.75 2.43
C ASP A 196 6.38 -11.69 2.50
N TYR A 197 5.80 -10.83 1.65
CA TYR A 197 4.36 -10.57 1.66
C TYR A 197 3.53 -11.82 1.34
N VAL A 198 4.10 -12.81 0.64
CA VAL A 198 3.37 -14.08 0.40
C VAL A 198 3.25 -14.89 1.68
N ALA A 199 4.34 -15.01 2.45
CA ALA A 199 4.28 -15.66 3.75
C ALA A 199 3.30 -14.91 4.67
N TRP A 200 3.40 -13.58 4.72
CA TRP A 200 2.51 -12.72 5.49
C TRP A 200 1.02 -12.90 5.10
N PHE A 201 0.69 -12.86 3.80
CA PHE A 201 -0.69 -13.09 3.33
C PHE A 201 -1.23 -14.48 3.65
N ASN A 202 -0.35 -15.48 3.76
CA ASN A 202 -0.75 -16.84 4.14
C ASN A 202 -1.00 -17.01 5.65
N GLU A 203 -0.69 -16.03 6.50
CA GLU A 203 -0.95 -16.07 7.94
C GLU A 203 -2.42 -15.84 8.31
N VAL A 204 -3.37 -16.49 7.61
CA VAL A 204 -4.79 -16.44 7.96
C VAL A 204 -4.98 -17.15 9.31
N ARG A 205 -4.84 -16.41 10.40
CA ARG A 205 -5.13 -16.88 11.76
C ARG A 205 -6.63 -16.69 11.99
N THR A 206 -7.38 -17.75 11.73
CA THR A 206 -8.74 -17.95 12.27
C THR A 206 -8.77 -17.63 13.76
#